data_AF-A0A139NZY2-F1
#
_entry.id   AF-A0A139NZY2-F1
#
_cell.length_a   1.000
_cell.length_b   1.000
_cell.length_c   1.000
_cell.angle_alpha   90.00
_cell.angle_beta   90.00
_cell.angle_gamma   90.00
#
_symmetry.space_group_name_H-M   'P 1'
#
loop_
_entity.id
_entity.type
_entity.pdbx_description
1 polymer ?
#
loop_
_entity_poly.entity_id
_entity_poly.type
_entity_poly.pdbx_seq_one_letter_code
_entity_poly.pdbx_strand_id
1 'polypeptide(L)'
;MTAQFSSNELQFDYFSDNYRQFQQDFYRFSNLSQPLSFMEEDLLLHMAGRQSSYFKLSKSKSLDQKDHYFHFSISSPADTPCLKIYHYQGQSEQIAK
;
A
#
# COMPACT_ATOMS: atom_id res chain seq x y z
N MET A 1 19.41 -1.85 14.55
CA MET A 1 18.19 -1.54 15.34
C MET A 1 17.01 -1.70 14.39
N THR A 2 16.27 -2.81 14.47
CA THR A 2 15.07 -3.02 13.65
C THR A 2 13.96 -2.14 14.23
N ALA A 3 13.53 -1.13 13.48
CA ALA A 3 12.37 -0.32 13.87
C ALA A 3 11.14 -1.25 13.89
N GLN A 4 10.67 -1.54 15.09
CA GLN A 4 9.48 -2.36 15.33
C GLN A 4 8.29 -1.40 15.28
N PHE A 5 7.70 -1.22 14.09
CA PHE A 5 6.48 -0.42 13.94
C PHE A 5 5.31 -1.19 14.56
N SER A 6 4.57 -0.56 15.48
CA SER A 6 3.32 -1.11 15.99
C SER A 6 2.23 -0.86 14.95
N SER A 7 1.25 -1.75 14.78
CA SER A 7 0.17 -1.59 13.79
C SER A 7 -0.56 -0.24 13.91
N ASN A 8 -0.65 0.33 15.12
CA ASN A 8 -1.27 1.65 15.34
C ASN A 8 -0.51 2.83 14.70
N GLU A 9 0.77 2.65 14.35
CA GLU A 9 1.66 3.69 13.83
C GLU A 9 1.74 3.70 12.30
N LEU A 10 1.14 2.72 11.61
CA LEU A 10 1.10 2.64 10.15
C LEU A 10 -0.36 2.65 9.68
N GLN A 11 -0.71 3.59 8.81
CA GLN A 11 -2.09 3.72 8.34
C GLN A 11 -2.12 4.15 6.88
N PHE A 12 -3.18 3.79 6.16
CA PHE A 12 -3.53 4.45 4.90
C PHE A 12 -4.29 5.75 5.16
N ASP A 13 -4.32 6.64 4.18
CA ASP A 13 -5.20 7.79 4.22
C ASP A 13 -6.66 7.41 3.92
N TYR A 14 -7.30 6.70 4.86
CA TYR A 14 -8.63 6.08 4.67
C TYR A 14 -9.75 7.04 4.24
N PHE A 15 -9.61 8.33 4.54
CA PHE A 15 -10.64 9.34 4.25
C PHE A 15 -10.38 10.12 2.95
N SER A 16 -9.25 9.89 2.27
CA SER A 16 -8.95 10.54 0.99
C SER A 16 -9.58 9.84 -0.22
N ASP A 17 -9.81 10.63 -1.28
CA ASP A 17 -10.10 10.09 -2.61
C ASP A 17 -8.98 9.19 -3.13
N ASN A 18 -7.73 9.42 -2.71
CA ASN A 18 -6.59 8.59 -3.08
C ASN A 18 -6.74 7.16 -2.58
N TYR A 19 -7.20 6.96 -1.34
CA TYR A 19 -7.46 5.61 -0.83
C TYR A 19 -8.63 4.95 -1.55
N ARG A 20 -9.68 5.72 -1.89
CA ARG A 20 -10.77 5.18 -2.73
C ARG A 20 -10.27 4.73 -4.10
N GLN A 21 -9.40 5.51 -4.74
CA GLN A 21 -8.76 5.14 -6.01
C GLN A 21 -7.89 3.88 -5.83
N PHE A 22 -7.16 3.78 -4.72
CA PHE A 22 -6.38 2.59 -4.38
C PHE A 22 -7.25 1.33 -4.34
N GLN A 23 -8.38 1.38 -3.63
CA GLN A 23 -9.33 0.27 -3.57
C GLN A 23 -9.82 -0.11 -4.97
N GLN A 24 -10.21 0.88 -5.79
CA GLN A 24 -10.68 0.64 -7.16
C GLN A 24 -9.62 -0.04 -8.02
N ASP A 25 -8.39 0.47 -8.03
CA ASP A 25 -7.29 -0.11 -8.80
C ASP A 25 -6.96 -1.51 -8.29
N PHE A 26 -6.95 -1.71 -6.96
CA PHE A 26 -6.68 -3.01 -6.38
C PHE A 26 -7.71 -4.04 -6.83
N TYR A 27 -9.01 -3.75 -6.73
CA TYR A 27 -10.06 -4.67 -7.16
C TYR A 27 -10.15 -4.82 -8.68
N ARG A 28 -9.67 -3.84 -9.44
CA ARG A 28 -9.59 -3.93 -10.90
C ARG A 28 -8.55 -4.94 -11.37
N PHE A 29 -7.41 -5.04 -10.67
CA PHE A 29 -6.30 -5.89 -11.09
C PHE A 29 -6.15 -7.17 -10.26
N SER A 30 -6.58 -7.19 -9.01
CA SER A 30 -6.38 -8.31 -8.08
C SER A 30 -7.27 -9.50 -8.43
N ASN A 31 -6.65 -10.68 -8.49
CA ASN A 31 -7.31 -11.99 -8.57
C ASN A 31 -7.33 -12.70 -7.20
N LEU A 32 -7.27 -11.93 -6.11
CA LEU A 32 -7.30 -12.48 -4.74
C LEU A 32 -8.74 -12.69 -4.28
N SER A 33 -9.02 -13.85 -3.70
CA SER A 33 -10.34 -14.16 -3.13
C SER A 33 -10.60 -13.45 -1.79
N GLN A 34 -9.54 -12.97 -1.14
CA GLN A 34 -9.60 -12.27 0.14
C GLN A 34 -9.78 -10.76 -0.09
N PRO A 35 -10.70 -10.09 0.62
CA PRO A 35 -10.89 -8.66 0.45
C PRO A 35 -9.69 -7.88 1.01
N LEU A 36 -9.47 -6.69 0.43
CA LEU A 36 -8.33 -5.83 0.76
C LEU A 36 -8.19 -5.58 2.26
N SER A 37 -9.31 -5.40 2.98
CA SER A 37 -9.36 -5.12 4.42
C SER A 37 -8.66 -6.13 5.32
N PHE A 38 -8.52 -7.39 4.89
CA PHE A 38 -7.77 -8.39 5.65
C PHE A 38 -6.26 -8.39 5.32
N MET A 39 -5.82 -7.58 4.37
CA MET A 39 -4.44 -7.51 3.90
C MET A 39 -3.79 -6.14 4.16
N GLU A 40 -4.58 -5.13 4.52
CA GLU A 40 -4.09 -3.75 4.69
C GLU A 40 -2.97 -3.66 5.73
N GLU A 41 -3.15 -4.32 6.88
CA GLU A 41 -2.13 -4.36 7.94
C GLU A 41 -0.85 -5.04 7.48
N ASP A 42 -0.95 -6.22 6.87
CA ASP A 42 0.21 -6.96 6.33
C ASP A 42 0.94 -6.17 5.24
N LEU A 43 0.21 -5.48 4.36
CA LEU A 43 0.78 -4.64 3.31
C LEU A 43 1.57 -3.47 3.91
N LEU A 44 1.00 -2.79 4.90
CA LEU A 44 1.66 -1.68 5.59
C LEU A 44 2.92 -2.15 6.32
N LEU A 45 2.83 -3.25 7.08
CA LEU A 45 3.97 -3.84 7.79
C LEU A 45 5.09 -4.27 6.82
N HIS A 46 4.73 -4.88 5.69
CA HIS A 46 5.67 -5.30 4.68
C HIS A 46 6.37 -4.12 4.00
N MET A 47 5.62 -3.07 3.64
CA MET A 47 6.18 -1.84 3.07
C MET A 47 7.10 -1.12 4.07
N ALA A 48 6.66 -0.96 5.32
CA ALA A 48 7.44 -0.32 6.37
C ALA A 48 8.73 -1.10 6.70
N GLY A 49 8.64 -2.44 6.81
CA GLY A 49 9.78 -3.31 7.09
C GLY A 49 10.83 -3.29 5.98
N ARG A 50 10.42 -3.09 4.72
CA ARG A 50 11.31 -2.93 3.56
C ARG A 50 11.74 -1.49 3.30
N GLN A 51 11.25 -0.53 4.08
CA GLN A 51 11.42 0.91 3.83
C GLN A 51 11.01 1.28 2.38
N SER A 52 9.98 0.61 1.87
CA SER A 52 9.47 0.81 0.52
C SER A 52 8.15 1.56 0.56
N SER A 53 7.93 2.37 -0.48
CA SER A 53 6.70 3.13 -0.65
C SER A 53 5.83 2.53 -1.77
N TYR A 54 6.05 1.28 -2.14
CA TYR A 54 5.21 0.57 -3.08
C TYR A 54 5.04 -0.89 -2.67
N PHE A 55 3.97 -1.52 -3.15
CA PHE A 55 3.87 -2.98 -3.15
C PHE A 55 3.60 -3.51 -4.55
N LYS A 56 4.03 -4.74 -4.78
CA LYS A 56 3.89 -5.44 -6.05
C LYS A 56 2.77 -6.48 -5.95
N LEU A 57 1.73 -6.31 -6.76
CA LEU A 57 0.82 -7.39 -7.11
C LEU A 57 1.46 -8.18 -8.26
N SER A 58 1.89 -9.40 -7.96
CA SER A 58 2.56 -10.25 -8.96
C SER A 58 1.58 -10.72 -10.03
N LYS A 59 2.08 -10.97 -11.25
CA LYS A 59 1.31 -11.50 -12.37
C LYS A 59 0.49 -12.77 -12.09
N SER A 60 0.93 -13.60 -11.14
CA SER A 60 0.20 -14.81 -10.72
C SER A 60 -1.03 -14.49 -9.86
N LYS A 61 -1.10 -13.28 -9.30
CA LYS A 61 -2.16 -12.76 -8.44
C LYS A 61 -2.94 -11.63 -9.11
N SER A 62 -2.61 -11.27 -10.35
CA SER A 62 -3.35 -10.31 -11.17
C SER A 62 -4.32 -11.01 -12.13
N LEU A 63 -5.43 -10.37 -12.46
CA LEU A 63 -6.42 -10.85 -13.44
C LEU A 63 -5.89 -10.83 -14.89
N ASP A 64 -5.04 -9.86 -15.22
CA ASP A 64 -4.51 -9.64 -16.57
C ASP A 64 -3.14 -10.30 -16.82
N GLN A 65 -2.65 -11.08 -15.85
CA GLN A 65 -1.35 -11.74 -15.84
C GLN A 65 -0.15 -10.79 -15.96
N LYS A 66 -0.26 -9.59 -15.38
CA LYS A 66 0.82 -8.60 -15.34
C LYS A 66 1.23 -8.23 -13.93
N ASP A 67 2.47 -7.77 -13.81
CA ASP A 67 2.94 -7.21 -12.56
C ASP A 67 2.41 -5.78 -12.41
N HIS A 68 1.73 -5.49 -11.30
CA HIS A 68 1.24 -4.16 -10.95
C HIS A 68 1.98 -3.64 -9.73
N TYR A 69 2.41 -2.40 -9.80
CA TYR A 69 3.11 -1.70 -8.73
C TYR A 69 2.20 -0.59 -8.23
N PHE A 70 1.75 -0.70 -6.99
CA PHE A 70 0.92 0.30 -6.33
C PHE A 70 1.83 1.23 -5.54
N HIS A 71 1.85 2.51 -5.89
CA HIS A 71 2.78 3.49 -5.33
C HIS A 71 2.12 4.36 -4.28
N PHE A 72 2.90 4.71 -3.26
CA PHE A 72 2.48 5.53 -2.14
C PHE A 72 3.53 6.60 -1.88
N SER A 73 3.08 7.75 -1.40
CA SER A 73 3.92 8.70 -0.67
C SER A 73 3.65 8.55 0.83
N ILE A 74 4.64 8.85 1.66
CA ILE A 74 4.53 8.67 3.12
C ILE A 74 4.64 10.04 3.76
N SER A 75 3.69 10.38 4.64
CA SER A 75 3.75 11.58 5.47
C SER A 75 3.65 11.22 6.95
N SER A 76 4.24 12.07 7.80
CA SER A 76 4.07 12.02 9.25
C SER A 76 3.51 13.35 9.73
N PRO A 77 2.36 13.37 10.44
CA PRO A 77 1.82 14.60 11.00
C PRO A 77 2.79 15.18 12.03
N ALA A 78 2.91 16.51 12.08
CA ALA A 78 3.80 17.18 13.03
C ALA A 78 3.44 16.88 14.50
N ASP A 79 2.16 16.67 14.79
CA ASP A 79 1.65 16.34 16.12
C ASP A 79 1.96 14.89 16.54
N THR A 80 2.10 13.99 15.57
CA THR A 80 2.33 12.55 15.79
C THR A 80 3.44 12.03 14.87
N PRO A 81 4.72 12.38 15.13
CA PRO A 81 5.84 12.04 14.24
C PRO A 81 6.10 10.54 14.08
N CYS A 82 5.60 9.70 15.01
CA CYS A 82 5.68 8.25 14.90
C CYS A 82 4.66 7.67 13.92
N LEU A 83 3.54 8.38 13.68
CA LEU A 83 2.51 7.94 12.75
C LEU A 83 2.97 8.15 11.31
N LYS A 84 2.92 7.08 10.52
CA LYS A 84 3.19 7.09 9.08
C LYS A 84 1.91 6.83 8.31
N ILE A 85 1.51 7.82 7.51
CA ILE A 85 0.32 7.77 6.67
C ILE A 85 0.76 7.54 5.23
N TYR A 86 0.22 6.48 4.61
CA TYR A 86 0.49 6.10 3.23
C TYR A 86 -0.59 6.66 2.31
N HIS A 87 -0.16 7.53 1.39
CA HIS A 87 -1.01 8.23 0.43
C HIS A 87 -0.82 7.62 -0.95
N TYR A 88 -1.86 6.98 -1.47
CA TYR A 88 -1.78 6.35 -2.79
C TYR A 88 -1.52 7.39 -3.90
N GLN A 89 -0.65 7.03 -4.84
CA GLN A 89 -0.23 7.87 -5.97
C GLN A 89 -0.64 7.30 -7.33
N GLY A 90 -1.21 6.08 -7.36
CA GLY A 90 -1.55 5.37 -8.59
C GLY A 90 -0.80 4.05 -8.75
N GLN A 91 -1.15 3.33 -9.82
CA GLN A 91 -0.49 2.07 -10.19
C GLN A 91 0.25 2.20 -11.52
N SER A 92 1.32 1.43 -11.67
CA SER A 92 2.02 1.23 -12.95
C SER A 92 2.42 -0.22 -13.18
N GLU A 93 2.54 -0.61 -14.45
CA GLU A 93 3.04 -1.94 -14.85
C GLU A 93 4.59 -2.06 -14.78
N GLN A 94 5.28 -0.95 -14.45
CA GLN A 94 6.73 -0.88 -14.29
C GLN A 94 7.10 -0.10 -13.02
N ILE A 95 8.21 -0.45 -12.37
CA ILE A 95 8.77 0.36 -11.30
C ILE A 95 9.21 1.69 -11.92
N ALA A 96 8.62 2.81 -11.48
CA ALA A 96 9.10 4.13 -11.85
C ALA A 96 10.58 4.24 -11.41
N LYS A 97 11.48 4.43 -12.38
CA LYS A 97 12.92 4.53 -12.17
C LYS A 97 13.32 5.88 -11.58
#